data_AF-A0A7Y9HHQ9-F1
#
_entry.id   AF-A0A7Y9HHQ9-F1
#
_cell.length_a   1.000
_cell.length_b   1.000
_cell.length_c   1.000
_cell.angle_alpha   90.00
_cell.angle_beta   90.00
_cell.angle_gamma   90.00
#
_symmetry.space_group_name_H-M   'P 1'
#
loop_
_entity.id
_entity.type
_entity.pdbx_description
1 polymer ?
#
loop_
_entity_poly.entity_id
_entity_poly.type
_entity_poly.pdbx_seq_one_letter_code
_entity_poly.pdbx_strand_id
1 'polypeptide(L)'
;MRSPVWLNEKNSLSLREDRAGDIRLDCEDDVSCELQSDTSVFMQMFNGKAARLDTCRHLLTSATGLTYRTWTFAAADDGSQLCVKNASGDIAVLTIQIKQTTLREAAFLQLSMHVWKRAA
;
A
#
# COMPACT_ATOMS: atom_id res chain seq x y z
N MET A 1 14.63 -3.90 -3.03
CA MET A 1 13.91 -2.61 -2.94
C MET A 1 13.61 -2.12 -4.35
N ARG A 2 12.40 -1.64 -4.62
CA ARG A 2 12.02 -0.97 -5.88
C ARG A 2 11.69 0.49 -5.57
N SER A 3 12.38 1.44 -6.20
CA SER A 3 12.12 2.87 -6.03
C SER A 3 12.76 3.66 -7.19
N PRO A 4 12.04 4.62 -7.79
CA PRO A 4 10.62 4.90 -7.58
C PRO A 4 9.72 3.82 -8.22
N VAL A 5 8.51 3.67 -7.69
CA VAL A 5 7.42 2.93 -8.33
C VAL A 5 6.24 3.87 -8.48
N TRP A 6 5.69 3.94 -9.69
CA TRP A 6 4.57 4.81 -10.03
C TRP A 6 3.28 4.03 -10.02
N LEU A 7 2.28 4.51 -9.29
CA LEU A 7 0.94 3.94 -9.25
C LEU A 7 -0.08 5.00 -9.67
N ASN A 8 -0.91 4.68 -10.65
CA ASN A 8 -2.02 5.51 -11.13
C ASN A 8 -3.17 4.62 -11.61
N GLU A 9 -4.24 5.24 -12.12
CA GLU A 9 -5.44 4.56 -12.65
C GLU A 9 -5.14 3.51 -13.75
N LYS A 10 -4.01 3.64 -14.47
CA LYS A 10 -3.68 2.81 -15.65
C LYS A 10 -2.86 1.58 -15.29
N ASN A 11 -2.42 1.47 -14.05
CA ASN A 11 -1.53 0.40 -13.63
C ASN A 11 -1.85 -0.10 -12.21
N SER A 12 -1.10 -1.12 -11.81
CA SER A 12 -1.20 -1.71 -10.48
C SER A 12 0.15 -2.17 -9.98
N LEU A 13 0.30 -2.24 -8.66
CA LEU A 13 1.50 -2.73 -7.99
C LEU A 13 1.33 -4.18 -7.62
N SER A 14 2.32 -5.00 -7.97
CA SER A 14 2.38 -6.36 -7.50
C SER A 14 3.51 -6.60 -6.51
N LEU A 15 3.17 -7.32 -5.44
CA LEU A 15 4.12 -7.93 -4.54
C LEU A 15 4.66 -9.25 -5.10
N ARG A 16 4.01 -9.84 -6.12
CA ARG A 16 4.33 -11.16 -6.70
C ARG A 16 4.63 -11.03 -8.20
N GLU A 17 5.16 -12.10 -8.78
CA GLU A 17 5.44 -12.16 -10.23
C GLU A 17 4.18 -12.47 -11.03
N ASP A 18 3.30 -13.31 -10.50
CA ASP A 18 2.04 -13.72 -11.11
C ASP A 18 0.91 -12.68 -10.96
N ARG A 19 1.21 -11.52 -10.38
CA ARG A 19 0.28 -10.38 -10.25
C ARG A 19 -1.01 -10.65 -9.49
N ALA A 20 -1.05 -11.73 -8.71
CA ALA A 20 -2.20 -12.04 -7.87
C ALA A 20 -2.25 -11.09 -6.67
N GLY A 21 -3.41 -10.45 -6.47
CA GLY A 21 -3.61 -9.52 -5.36
C GLY A 21 -2.97 -8.15 -5.56
N ASP A 22 -2.86 -7.73 -6.83
CA ASP A 22 -2.35 -6.41 -7.18
C ASP A 22 -3.06 -5.30 -6.41
N ILE A 23 -2.29 -4.26 -6.11
CA ILE A 23 -2.70 -3.08 -5.38
C ILE A 23 -2.97 -1.98 -6.43
N ARG A 24 -4.17 -1.41 -6.39
CA ARG A 24 -4.63 -0.39 -7.33
C ARG A 24 -4.82 0.94 -6.60
N LEU A 25 -4.60 2.04 -7.31
CA LEU A 25 -5.07 3.35 -6.88
C LEU A 25 -6.48 3.51 -7.43
N ASP A 26 -7.46 3.53 -6.55
CA ASP A 26 -8.85 3.80 -6.88
C ASP A 26 -9.18 5.26 -6.49
N CYS A 27 -9.83 5.97 -7.41
CA CYS A 27 -10.23 7.36 -7.23
C CYS A 27 -11.68 7.57 -7.69
N GLU A 28 -12.49 6.51 -7.85
CA GLU A 28 -13.87 6.61 -8.34
C GLU A 28 -14.77 7.47 -7.45
N ASP A 29 -14.50 7.55 -6.14
CA ASP A 29 -15.22 8.44 -5.24
C ASP A 29 -14.75 9.90 -5.36
N ASP A 30 -15.68 10.85 -5.44
CA ASP A 30 -15.39 12.28 -5.64
C ASP A 30 -14.69 12.93 -4.44
N VAL A 31 -14.60 12.22 -3.31
CA VAL A 31 -14.18 12.78 -2.03
C VAL A 31 -12.76 12.35 -1.63
N SER A 32 -12.29 11.19 -2.11
CA SER A 32 -10.93 10.70 -1.82
C SER A 32 -10.51 9.56 -2.75
N CYS A 33 -9.22 9.51 -3.07
CA CYS A 33 -8.61 8.29 -3.58
C CYS A 33 -8.25 7.32 -2.44
N GLU A 34 -8.04 6.06 -2.78
CA GLU A 34 -7.61 5.01 -1.88
C GLU A 34 -6.75 3.94 -2.56
N LEU A 35 -6.00 3.17 -1.76
CA LEU A 35 -5.42 1.92 -2.22
C LEU A 35 -6.41 0.79 -2.00
N GLN A 36 -6.59 -0.06 -3.00
CA GLN A 36 -7.39 -1.27 -2.89
C GLN A 36 -6.61 -2.50 -3.33
N SER A 37 -6.95 -3.65 -2.75
CA SER A 37 -6.48 -4.94 -3.23
C SER A 37 -7.51 -6.04 -2.98
N ASP A 38 -7.67 -6.95 -3.93
CA ASP A 38 -8.60 -8.07 -3.77
C ASP A 38 -8.16 -9.05 -2.67
N THR A 39 -6.87 -9.12 -2.35
CA THR A 39 -6.33 -10.11 -1.40
C THR A 39 -5.28 -9.60 -0.43
N SER A 40 -4.65 -8.45 -0.70
CA SER A 40 -3.69 -7.86 0.21
C SER A 40 -4.39 -7.03 1.29
N VAL A 41 -3.83 -7.01 2.49
CA VAL A 41 -4.29 -6.17 3.59
C VAL A 41 -3.27 -5.10 3.96
N PHE A 42 -3.76 -3.94 4.39
CA PHE A 42 -3.01 -2.72 4.64
C PHE A 42 -3.11 -2.29 6.11
N MET A 43 -2.00 -1.78 6.65
CA MET A 43 -1.94 -1.11 7.95
C MET A 43 -0.98 0.06 7.89
N GLN A 44 -1.44 1.26 8.27
CA GLN A 44 -0.60 2.45 8.33
C GLN A 44 0.27 2.45 9.59
N MET A 45 1.53 2.81 9.41
CA MET A 45 2.47 3.06 10.50
C MET A 45 2.34 4.51 10.97
N PHE A 46 2.04 4.71 12.25
CA PHE A 46 1.92 6.05 12.87
C PHE A 46 3.03 6.40 13.88
N ASN A 47 3.99 5.49 14.10
CA ASN A 47 4.95 5.63 15.18
C ASN A 47 6.16 6.54 14.87
N GLY A 48 6.18 7.20 13.70
CA GLY A 48 7.26 8.08 13.25
C GLY A 48 8.62 7.38 13.02
N LYS A 49 8.68 6.05 13.15
CA LYS A 49 9.89 5.25 12.95
C LYS A 49 9.83 4.55 11.60
N ALA A 50 11.00 4.36 10.99
CA ALA A 50 11.13 3.57 9.77
C ALA A 50 10.58 2.15 9.98
N ALA A 51 9.68 1.73 9.09
CA ALA A 51 9.07 0.42 9.12
C ALA A 51 10.11 -0.69 8.98
N ARG A 52 10.00 -1.69 9.87
CA ARG A 52 10.81 -2.90 9.89
C ARG A 52 9.89 -4.12 9.80
N LEU A 53 10.45 -5.24 9.34
CA LEU A 53 9.70 -6.48 9.16
C LEU A 53 8.93 -6.89 10.42
N ASP A 54 9.56 -6.91 11.59
CA ASP A 54 8.90 -7.37 12.82
C ASP A 54 7.74 -6.46 13.24
N THR A 55 7.89 -5.14 13.04
CA THR A 55 6.82 -4.18 13.30
C THR A 55 5.66 -4.40 12.34
N CYS A 56 5.93 -4.55 11.05
CA CYS A 56 4.88 -4.82 10.08
C CYS A 56 4.20 -6.16 10.33
N ARG A 57 4.96 -7.22 10.63
CA ARG A 57 4.41 -8.54 10.99
C ARG A 57 3.44 -8.41 12.16
N HIS A 58 3.85 -7.72 13.23
CA HIS A 58 3.01 -7.51 14.40
C HIS A 58 1.72 -6.73 14.09
N LEU A 59 1.82 -5.61 13.37
CA LEU A 59 0.66 -4.80 12.99
C LEU A 59 -0.32 -5.55 12.08
N LEU A 60 0.20 -6.41 11.19
CA LEU A 60 -0.59 -7.14 10.21
C LEU A 60 -1.21 -8.44 10.77
N THR A 61 -0.93 -8.81 12.02
CA THR A 61 -1.56 -9.97 12.69
C THR A 61 -3.06 -9.73 12.91
N SER A 62 -3.45 -8.51 13.29
CA SER A 62 -4.84 -8.14 13.58
C SER A 62 -5.62 -7.66 12.36
N ALA A 63 -4.94 -7.35 11.25
CA ALA A 63 -5.55 -6.89 10.00
C ALA A 63 -6.25 -8.06 9.28
N THR A 64 -7.49 -8.33 9.68
CA THR A 64 -8.33 -9.43 9.17
C THR A 64 -9.66 -8.90 8.65
N GLY A 65 -10.12 -9.39 7.50
CA GLY A 65 -11.38 -8.98 6.88
C GLY A 65 -11.23 -7.97 5.74
N LEU A 66 -12.37 -7.60 5.14
CA LEU A 66 -12.43 -6.78 3.92
C LEU A 66 -12.05 -5.32 4.16
N THR A 67 -12.33 -4.76 5.35
CA THR A 67 -12.00 -3.36 5.66
C THR A 67 -10.50 -3.06 5.55
N TYR A 68 -9.63 -4.05 5.78
CA TYR A 68 -8.18 -3.87 5.66
C TYR A 68 -7.68 -4.02 4.23
N ARG A 69 -8.54 -4.39 3.28
CA ARG A 69 -8.20 -4.47 1.85
C ARG A 69 -8.30 -3.13 1.13
N THR A 70 -8.67 -2.10 1.87
CA THR A 70 -8.75 -0.73 1.42
C THR A 70 -7.98 0.16 2.38
N TRP A 71 -7.31 1.19 1.86
CA TRP A 71 -6.68 2.21 2.68
C TRP A 71 -6.87 3.60 2.05
N THR A 72 -7.59 4.46 2.78
CA THR A 72 -7.85 5.84 2.35
C THR A 72 -6.66 6.74 2.64
N PHE A 73 -6.42 7.74 1.79
CA PHE A 73 -5.28 8.66 1.97
C PHE A 73 -5.58 9.85 2.90
N ALA A 74 -6.65 9.81 3.70
CA ALA A 74 -7.08 10.94 4.52
C ALA A 74 -5.99 11.42 5.51
N ALA A 75 -5.17 10.49 6.02
CA ALA A 75 -4.08 10.76 6.95
C ALA A 75 -2.68 10.47 6.34
N ALA A 76 -2.58 10.52 5.01
CA ALA A 76 -1.37 10.14 4.29
C ALA A 76 -0.68 11.36 3.66
N ASP A 77 0.56 11.59 4.09
CA ASP A 77 1.48 12.60 3.57
C ASP A 77 2.79 11.97 3.05
N ASP A 78 3.69 12.79 2.51
CA ASP A 78 5.05 12.35 2.17
C ASP A 78 5.74 11.69 3.38
N GLY A 79 6.43 10.58 3.12
CA GLY A 79 7.05 9.73 4.13
C GLY A 79 6.10 8.78 4.86
N SER A 80 4.79 8.84 4.63
CA SER A 80 3.84 7.89 5.21
C SER A 80 4.19 6.46 4.80
N GLN A 81 4.20 5.57 5.79
CA GLN A 81 4.57 4.17 5.58
C GLN A 81 3.38 3.24 5.83
N LEU A 82 3.16 2.32 4.90
CA LEU A 82 2.10 1.33 4.93
C LEU A 82 2.73 -0.06 4.96
N CYS A 83 2.39 -0.84 5.97
CA CYS A 83 2.66 -2.27 6.01
C CYS A 83 1.59 -2.99 5.19
N VAL A 84 2.03 -3.91 4.32
CA VAL A 84 1.14 -4.68 3.43
C VAL A 84 1.43 -6.16 3.58
N LYS A 85 0.40 -6.99 3.67
CA LYS A 85 0.51 -8.45 3.62
C LYS A 85 -0.33 -9.00 2.49
N ASN A 86 0.25 -9.81 1.61
CA ASN A 86 -0.51 -10.52 0.59
C ASN A 86 -0.96 -11.91 1.04
N ALA A 87 -1.81 -12.56 0.26
CA ALA A 87 -2.31 -13.91 0.55
C ALA A 87 -1.23 -15.02 0.57
N SER A 88 -0.05 -14.77 -0.01
CA SER A 88 1.09 -15.71 0.04
C SER A 88 1.95 -15.55 1.30
N GLY A 89 1.63 -14.58 2.16
CA GLY A 89 2.43 -14.27 3.33
C GLY A 89 3.69 -13.45 3.03
N ASP A 90 3.80 -12.82 1.87
CA ASP A 90 4.81 -11.78 1.68
C ASP A 90 4.38 -10.53 2.45
N ILE A 91 5.35 -9.89 3.10
CA ILE A 91 5.15 -8.60 3.75
C ILE A 91 5.89 -7.54 2.94
N ALA A 92 5.28 -6.37 2.79
CA ALA A 92 5.93 -5.23 2.20
C ALA A 92 5.73 -3.96 3.01
N VAL A 93 6.64 -3.01 2.79
CA VAL A 93 6.48 -1.62 3.17
C VAL A 93 6.37 -0.80 1.91
N LEU A 94 5.27 -0.06 1.80
CA LEU A 94 5.11 1.03 0.84
C LEU A 94 5.37 2.34 1.56
N THR A 95 6.25 3.18 1.03
CA THR A 95 6.46 4.53 1.55
C THR A 95 6.08 5.54 0.47
N ILE A 96 5.20 6.48 0.81
CA ILE A 96 4.81 7.57 -0.09
C ILE A 96 5.99 8.52 -0.23
N GLN A 97 6.35 8.82 -1.49
CA GLN A 97 7.32 9.85 -1.85
C GLN A 97 6.61 11.07 -2.45
N ILE A 98 5.59 10.83 -3.27
CA ILE A 98 4.74 11.89 -3.84
C ILE A 98 3.32 11.37 -3.84
N LYS A 99 2.38 12.22 -3.43
CA LYS A 99 0.94 12.00 -3.53
C LYS A 99 0.32 13.14 -4.31
N GLN A 100 -0.32 12.83 -5.42
CA GLN A 100 -1.17 13.75 -6.17
C GLN A 100 -2.53 13.09 -6.36
N THR A 101 -3.50 13.47 -5.55
CA THR A 101 -4.86 12.87 -5.56
C THR A 101 -5.94 13.95 -5.55
N THR A 102 -5.58 15.18 -5.92
CA THR A 102 -6.48 16.34 -5.97
C THR A 102 -7.33 16.35 -7.24
N LEU A 103 -6.79 15.87 -8.35
CA LEU A 103 -7.47 15.71 -9.64
C LEU A 103 -7.53 14.23 -9.98
N ARG A 104 -8.72 13.68 -10.20
CA ARG A 104 -8.94 12.25 -10.45
C ARG A 104 -8.19 11.77 -11.69
N GLU A 105 -8.34 12.48 -12.81
CA GLU A 105 -7.76 12.15 -14.11
C GLU A 105 -6.23 12.25 -14.19
N ALA A 106 -5.62 12.85 -13.16
CA ALA A 106 -4.18 12.98 -13.03
C ALA A 106 -3.67 12.37 -11.72
N ALA A 107 -4.48 11.54 -11.05
CA ALA A 107 -4.14 11.00 -9.76
C ALA A 107 -2.98 10.00 -9.86
N PHE A 108 -1.97 10.18 -9.02
CA PHE A 108 -0.87 9.24 -8.93
C PHE A 108 -0.20 9.24 -7.55
N LEU A 109 0.51 8.15 -7.29
CA LEU A 109 1.47 8.01 -6.22
C LEU A 109 2.85 7.67 -6.80
N GLN A 110 3.86 8.33 -6.27
CA GLN A 110 5.24 7.84 -6.35
C GLN A 110 5.57 7.18 -5.02
N LEU A 111 5.98 5.92 -5.06
CA LEU A 111 6.23 5.09 -3.89
C LEU A 111 7.65 4.52 -3.92
N SER A 112 8.18 4.21 -2.75
CA SER A 112 9.21 3.18 -2.60
C SER A 112 8.60 1.91 -2.03
N MET A 113 9.09 0.76 -2.50
CA MET A 113 8.57 -0.54 -2.09
C MET A 113 9.72 -1.46 -1.65
N HIS A 114 9.58 -1.98 -0.43
CA HIS A 114 10.45 -3.02 0.11
C HIS A 114 9.62 -4.28 0.41
N VAL A 115 10.04 -5.44 -0.09
CA VAL A 115 9.28 -6.70 0.05
C VAL A 115 10.15 -7.74 0.73
N TRP A 116 9.59 -8.40 1.74
CA TRP A 116 10.12 -9.61 2.36
C TRP A 116 9.25 -10.80 1.97
N LYS A 117 9.86 -11.79 1.33
CA LYS A 117 9.16 -12.98 0.85
C LYS A 117 8.86 -13.96 1.97
N ARG A 118 7.64 -14.52 1.99
CA ARG A 118 7.18 -15.52 2.98
C ARG A 118 7.55 -15.14 4.42
N ALA A 119 7.18 -13.93 4.81
CA ALA A 119 7.64 -13.30 6.04
C ALA A 119 6.53 -13.00 7.06
N ALA A 120 5.27 -13.29 6.71
CA ALA A 120 4.12 -13.21 7.60
C ALA A 120 4.06 -14.35 8.62
#